data_AF-A0AAP7CMN3-F1
#
_entry.id   AF-A0AAP7CMN3-F1
#
_cell.length_a   1.000
_cell.length_b   1.000
_cell.length_c   1.000
_cell.angle_alpha   90.00
_cell.angle_beta   90.00
_cell.angle_gamma   90.00
#
_symmetry.space_group_name_H-M   'P 1'
#
loop_
_entity.id
_entity.type
_entity.pdbx_description
1 polymer ?
#
loop_
_entity_poly.entity_id
_entity_poly.type
_entity_poly.pdbx_seq_one_letter_code
_entity_poly.pdbx_strand_id
1 'polypeptide(L)'
;MNKETIGKYVAVLGLLLFLAPLWGIVDSYLIMSSSFQEITLFGSNEPKISQEEMSSTALSTVTGFILFLVALCFLTFSVVGLNYRTKWLFWALIIYSTLLLFMFPVGTVLGVTVLAALVLNKKKFGLDADAI
;
A
#
# COMPACT_ATOMS: atom_id res chain seq x y z
N MET A 1 18.97 21.52 2.10
CA MET A 1 18.45 20.51 1.14
C MET A 1 17.29 21.13 0.38
N ASN A 2 17.20 21.00 -0.95
CA ASN A 2 16.13 21.62 -1.75
C ASN A 2 14.76 20.97 -1.42
N LYS A 3 13.69 21.77 -1.43
CA LYS A 3 12.30 21.35 -1.18
C LYS A 3 11.87 20.22 -2.12
N GLU A 4 12.31 20.27 -3.38
CA GLU A 4 12.06 19.23 -4.37
C GLU A 4 12.72 17.89 -4.00
N THR A 5 13.99 17.93 -3.55
CA THR A 5 14.73 16.74 -3.12
C THR A 5 14.05 16.09 -1.91
N ILE A 6 13.61 16.89 -0.93
CA ILE A 6 12.84 16.41 0.23
C ILE A 6 11.53 15.76 -0.25
N GLY A 7 10.80 16.42 -1.15
CA GLY A 7 9.55 15.91 -1.72
C GLY A 7 9.72 14.54 -2.38
N LYS A 8 10.80 14.36 -3.15
CA LYS A 8 11.14 13.08 -3.78
C LYS A 8 11.36 11.97 -2.74
N TYR A 9 12.20 12.21 -1.73
CA TYR A 9 12.49 11.18 -0.71
C TYR A 9 11.25 10.82 0.10
N VAL A 10 10.45 11.82 0.48
CA VAL A 10 9.17 11.57 1.19
C VAL A 10 8.19 10.79 0.32
N ALA A 11 8.11 11.10 -0.98
CA ALA A 11 7.27 10.34 -1.91
C ALA A 11 7.73 8.88 -2.03
N VAL A 12 9.02 8.64 -2.25
CA VAL A 12 9.58 7.29 -2.38
C VAL A 12 9.35 6.49 -1.10
N LEU A 13 9.60 7.09 0.06
CA LEU A 13 9.40 6.43 1.35
C LEU A 13 7.91 6.13 1.60
N GLY A 14 7.01 7.06 1.22
CA GLY A 14 5.57 6.81 1.21
C GLY A 14 5.18 5.65 0.29
N LEU A 15 5.71 5.58 -0.93
CA LEU A 15 5.42 4.48 -1.86
C LEU A 15 5.93 3.12 -1.33
N LEU A 16 7.06 3.10 -0.64
CA LEU A 16 7.59 1.88 -0.01
C LEU A 16 6.70 1.42 1.15
N LEU A 17 6.36 2.34 2.06
CA LEU A 17 5.51 2.02 3.22
C LEU A 17 4.09 1.60 2.81
N PHE A 18 3.59 2.09 1.68
CA PHE A 18 2.28 1.70 1.18
C PHE A 18 2.22 0.21 0.83
N LEU A 19 3.35 -0.43 0.52
CA LEU A 19 3.40 -1.88 0.28
C LEU A 19 3.43 -2.71 1.57
N ALA A 20 3.54 -2.08 2.75
CA ALA A 20 3.64 -2.79 4.03
C ALA A 20 2.49 -3.77 4.32
N PRO A 21 1.21 -3.51 3.96
CA PRO A 21 0.14 -4.49 4.14
C PRO A 21 0.37 -5.81 3.40
N LEU A 22 1.12 -5.79 2.28
CA LEU A 22 1.42 -7.02 1.53
C LEU A 22 2.29 -7.98 2.36
N TRP A 23 3.12 -7.49 3.27
CA TRP A 23 3.88 -8.35 4.19
C TRP A 23 3.01 -9.05 5.21
N GLY A 24 1.99 -8.40 5.76
CA GLY A 24 1.03 -9.08 6.63
C GLY A 24 0.26 -10.18 5.90
N ILE A 25 -0.09 -9.95 4.63
CA ILE A 25 -0.76 -10.95 3.78
C ILE A 25 0.15 -12.14 3.50
N VAL A 26 1.42 -11.90 3.16
CA VAL A 26 2.40 -12.97 2.90
C VAL A 26 2.62 -13.81 4.16
N ASP A 27 2.81 -13.17 5.31
CA ASP A 27 3.00 -13.87 6.59
C ASP A 27 1.79 -14.75 6.94
N SER A 28 0.58 -14.21 6.78
CA SER A 28 -0.68 -14.96 6.97
C SER A 28 -0.78 -16.17 6.05
N TYR A 29 -0.42 -15.98 4.78
CA TYR A 29 -0.46 -17.05 3.79
C TYR A 29 0.52 -18.17 4.13
N LEU A 30 1.75 -17.83 4.54
CA LEU A 30 2.78 -18.83 4.88
C LEU A 30 2.33 -19.73 6.03
N ILE A 31 1.83 -19.15 7.12
CA ILE A 31 1.35 -19.91 8.30
C ILE A 31 0.13 -20.77 7.96
N MET A 32 -0.79 -20.24 7.16
CA MET A 32 -1.94 -21.02 6.73
C MET A 32 -1.52 -22.17 5.80
N SER A 33 -0.55 -21.94 4.90
CA SER A 33 -0.06 -22.96 3.97
C SER A 33 0.67 -24.10 4.69
N SER A 34 1.49 -23.81 5.71
CA SER A 34 2.16 -24.84 6.51
C SER A 34 1.14 -25.66 7.30
N SER A 35 0.14 -25.01 7.88
CA SER A 35 -0.94 -25.70 8.61
C SER A 35 -1.71 -26.67 7.72
N PHE A 36 -2.07 -26.27 6.49
CA PHE A 36 -2.75 -27.15 5.54
C PHE A 36 -1.86 -28.33 5.09
N GLN A 37 -0.55 -28.11 4.95
CA GLN A 37 0.38 -29.19 4.64
C GLN A 37 0.44 -30.23 5.76
N GLU A 38 0.47 -29.81 7.03
CA GLU A 38 0.45 -30.74 8.16
C GLU A 38 -0.83 -31.56 8.23
N ILE A 39 -1.99 -30.91 8.07
CA ILE A 39 -3.30 -31.60 8.01
C ILE A 39 -3.30 -32.67 6.92
N THR A 40 -2.76 -32.33 5.74
CA THR A 40 -2.74 -33.24 4.59
C THR A 40 -1.77 -34.41 4.79
N LEU A 41 -0.58 -34.17 5.37
CA LEU A 41 0.45 -35.18 5.57
C LEU A 41 0.11 -36.17 6.69
N PHE A 42 -0.47 -35.68 7.78
CA PHE A 42 -0.71 -36.49 8.98
C PHE A 42 -2.16 -36.92 9.15
N GLY A 43 -3.08 -36.49 8.27
CA GLY A 43 -4.51 -36.76 8.40
C GLY A 43 -5.10 -36.24 9.72
N SER A 44 -4.43 -35.26 10.34
CA SER A 44 -4.91 -34.66 11.58
C SER A 44 -6.03 -33.69 11.26
N ASN A 45 -7.20 -33.88 11.86
CA ASN A 45 -8.34 -32.99 11.67
C ASN A 45 -8.19 -31.67 12.45
N GLU A 46 -7.11 -31.51 13.21
CA GLU A 46 -6.82 -30.32 14.01
C GLU A 46 -5.73 -29.50 13.33
N PRO A 47 -6.02 -28.25 12.91
CA PRO A 47 -4.97 -27.32 12.50
C PRO A 47 -4.08 -27.03 13.71
N LYS A 48 -2.81 -27.44 13.65
CA LYS A 48 -1.80 -27.03 14.62
C LYS A 48 -1.31 -25.62 14.28
N ILE A 49 -2.19 -24.63 14.38
CA ILE A 49 -1.75 -23.24 14.45
C ILE A 49 -1.72 -22.89 15.94
N SER A 50 -0.53 -22.62 16.46
CA SER A 50 -0.41 -22.21 17.85
C SER A 50 -1.08 -20.84 18.06
N GLN A 51 -1.59 -20.59 19.27
CA GLN A 51 -2.15 -19.28 19.62
C GLN A 51 -1.10 -18.16 19.43
N GLU A 52 0.17 -18.49 19.63
CA GLU A 52 1.30 -17.58 19.44
C GLU A 52 1.48 -17.21 17.96
N GLU A 53 1.45 -18.18 17.04
CA GLU A 53 1.54 -17.93 15.60
C GLU A 53 0.36 -17.10 15.10
N MET A 54 -0.87 -17.43 15.51
CA MET A 54 -2.06 -16.63 15.16
C MET A 54 -1.92 -15.19 15.65
N SER A 55 -1.46 -14.99 16.88
CA SER A 55 -1.26 -13.67 17.46
C SER A 55 -0.16 -12.89 16.73
N SER A 56 0.94 -13.56 16.38
CA SER A 56 2.06 -12.96 15.63
C SER A 56 1.62 -12.47 14.26
N THR A 57 0.88 -13.29 13.51
CA THR A 57 0.32 -12.92 12.19
C THR A 57 -0.63 -11.72 12.28
N ALA A 58 -1.49 -11.72 13.31
CA ALA A 58 -2.41 -10.61 13.53
C ALA A 58 -1.64 -9.30 13.80
N LEU A 59 -0.59 -9.35 14.63
CA LEU A 59 0.27 -8.20 14.91
C LEU A 59 1.03 -7.73 13.65
N SER A 60 1.53 -8.65 12.84
CA SER A 60 2.19 -8.36 11.56
C SER A 60 1.25 -7.60 10.62
N THR A 61 0.01 -8.07 10.50
CA THR A 61 -1.04 -7.44 9.69
C THR A 61 -1.38 -6.05 10.21
N VAL A 62 -1.64 -5.90 11.51
CA VAL A 62 -1.94 -4.60 12.14
C VAL A 62 -0.80 -3.61 11.93
N THR A 63 0.45 -4.06 12.08
CA THR A 63 1.64 -3.23 11.85
C THR A 63 1.71 -2.77 10.39
N GLY A 64 1.45 -3.66 9.44
CA GLY A 64 1.38 -3.32 8.01
C GLY A 64 0.35 -2.23 7.72
N PHE A 65 -0.84 -2.31 8.34
CA PHE A 65 -1.87 -1.28 8.21
C PHE A 65 -1.48 0.07 8.85
N ILE A 66 -0.81 0.07 9.99
CA ILE A 66 -0.32 1.30 10.62
C ILE A 66 0.71 1.98 9.71
N LEU A 67 1.67 1.22 9.17
CA LEU A 67 2.67 1.74 8.24
C LEU A 67 2.02 2.27 6.95
N PHE A 68 0.96 1.62 6.48
CA PHE A 68 0.16 2.10 5.36
C PHE A 68 -0.50 3.45 5.63
N LEU A 69 -1.05 3.69 6.82
CA LEU A 69 -1.58 5.02 7.17
C LEU A 69 -0.49 6.09 7.16
N VAL A 70 0.69 5.76 7.67
CA VAL A 70 1.87 6.66 7.60
C VAL A 70 2.26 6.93 6.15
N ALA A 71 2.19 5.91 5.29
CA ALA A 71 2.44 6.05 3.85
C ALA A 71 1.51 7.08 3.20
N LEU A 72 0.20 7.01 3.49
CA LEU A 72 -0.79 7.95 2.98
C LEU A 72 -0.48 9.39 3.42
N CYS A 73 -0.08 9.57 4.68
CA CYS A 73 0.35 10.88 5.20
C CYS A 73 1.56 11.42 4.44
N PHE A 74 2.58 10.60 4.19
CA PHE A 74 3.78 11.01 3.45
C PHE A 74 3.50 11.32 1.99
N LEU A 75 2.71 10.50 1.30
CA LEU A 75 2.32 10.76 -0.09
C LEU A 75 1.52 12.06 -0.20
N THR A 76 0.56 12.28 0.71
CA THR A 76 -0.23 13.52 0.76
C THR A 76 0.67 14.73 1.03
N PHE A 77 1.56 14.64 2.03
CA PHE A 77 2.47 15.71 2.37
C PHE A 77 3.44 16.03 1.23
N SER A 78 3.94 15.02 0.52
CA SER A 78 4.81 15.23 -0.64
C SER A 78 4.10 15.98 -1.78
N VAL A 79 2.87 15.57 -2.12
CA VAL A 79 2.10 16.13 -3.25
C VAL A 79 1.51 17.51 -2.93
N VAL A 80 1.00 17.68 -1.71
CA VAL A 80 0.26 18.90 -1.30
C VAL A 80 1.16 19.87 -0.54
N GLY A 81 1.90 19.42 0.47
CA GLY A 81 2.75 20.28 1.30
C GLY A 81 4.05 20.69 0.61
N LEU A 82 4.69 19.74 -0.06
CA LEU A 82 5.97 19.97 -0.75
C LEU A 82 5.81 20.33 -2.24
N ASN A 83 4.61 20.22 -2.79
CA ASN A 83 4.30 20.44 -4.21
C ASN A 83 5.16 19.58 -5.15
N TYR A 84 5.56 18.39 -4.70
CA TYR A 84 6.31 17.46 -5.54
C TYR A 84 5.35 16.74 -6.49
N ARG A 85 5.27 17.20 -7.75
CA ARG A 85 4.28 16.77 -8.75
C ARG A 85 4.94 16.38 -10.08
N THR A 86 5.76 15.34 -10.05
CA THR A 86 6.45 14.84 -11.25
C THR A 86 5.58 13.83 -12.02
N LYS A 87 5.79 13.71 -13.34
CA LYS A 87 5.09 12.73 -14.20
C LYS A 87 5.20 11.29 -13.66
N TRP A 88 6.37 10.89 -13.17
CA TRP A 88 6.58 9.55 -12.60
C TRP A 88 5.71 9.30 -11.36
N LEU A 89 5.64 10.29 -10.45
CA LEU A 89 4.82 10.15 -9.24
C LEU A 89 3.33 10.07 -9.58
N PHE A 90 2.87 10.79 -10.60
CA PHE A 90 1.49 10.66 -11.08
C PHE A 90 1.16 9.21 -11.46
N TRP A 91 1.98 8.57 -12.30
CA TRP A 91 1.75 7.19 -12.72
C TRP A 91 1.85 6.21 -11.56
N ALA A 92 2.80 6.41 -10.64
CA ALA A 92 2.88 5.62 -9.41
C ALA A 92 1.58 5.74 -8.60
N LEU A 93 1.07 6.96 -8.39
CA LEU A 93 -0.18 7.18 -7.65
C LEU A 93 -1.40 6.56 -8.36
N ILE A 94 -1.45 6.55 -9.70
CA ILE A 94 -2.51 5.85 -10.46
C ILE A 94 -2.48 4.35 -10.18
N ILE A 95 -1.30 3.71 -10.27
CA ILE A 95 -1.14 2.27 -10.00
C ILE A 95 -1.57 1.96 -8.56
N TYR A 96 -1.06 2.73 -7.59
CA TYR A 96 -1.33 2.53 -6.17
C TYR A 96 -2.80 2.77 -5.81
N SER A 97 -3.44 3.78 -6.41
CA SER A 97 -4.86 4.05 -6.21
C SER A 97 -5.74 2.96 -6.85
N THR A 98 -5.28 2.33 -7.93
CA THR A 98 -5.95 1.18 -8.53
C THR A 98 -5.83 -0.06 -7.63
N LEU A 99 -4.65 -0.31 -7.04
CA LEU A 99 -4.47 -1.38 -6.05
C LEU A 99 -5.38 -1.21 -4.84
N LEU A 100 -5.56 0.03 -4.38
CA LEU A 100 -6.47 0.39 -3.30
C LEU A 100 -7.93 -0.04 -3.56
N LEU A 101 -8.37 -0.11 -4.82
CA LEU A 101 -9.74 -0.51 -5.15
C LEU A 101 -10.10 -1.93 -4.70
N PHE A 102 -9.09 -2.82 -4.61
CA PHE A 102 -9.26 -4.19 -4.14
C PHE A 102 -9.38 -4.32 -2.62
N MET A 103 -9.06 -3.25 -1.86
CA MET A 103 -9.15 -3.23 -0.40
C MET A 103 -10.53 -2.74 0.05
N PHE A 104 -11.57 -3.51 -0.26
CA PHE A 104 -12.95 -3.16 0.08
C PHE A 104 -13.21 -3.22 1.60
N PRO A 105 -14.00 -2.29 2.19
CA PRO A 105 -14.64 -1.14 1.54
C PRO A 105 -13.80 0.15 1.57
N VAL A 106 -12.98 0.33 2.59
CA VAL A 106 -12.32 1.61 2.89
C VAL A 106 -11.32 2.00 1.79
N GLY A 107 -10.53 1.04 1.33
CA GLY A 107 -9.56 1.26 0.26
C GLY A 107 -10.21 1.61 -1.06
N THR A 108 -11.38 1.06 -1.36
CA THR A 108 -12.15 1.40 -2.56
C THR A 108 -12.55 2.88 -2.56
N VAL A 109 -13.11 3.38 -1.46
CA VAL A 109 -13.50 4.80 -1.33
C VAL A 109 -12.28 5.71 -1.50
N LEU A 110 -11.16 5.38 -0.83
CA LEU A 110 -9.92 6.15 -0.94
C LEU A 110 -9.34 6.09 -2.36
N GLY A 111 -9.27 4.91 -2.97
CA GLY A 111 -8.75 4.70 -4.32
C GLY A 111 -9.54 5.49 -5.37
N VAL A 112 -10.87 5.44 -5.33
CA VAL A 112 -11.73 6.24 -6.23
C VAL A 112 -11.50 7.73 -6.01
N THR A 113 -11.43 8.18 -4.76
CA THR A 113 -11.23 9.60 -4.42
C THR A 113 -9.89 10.11 -4.97
N VAL A 114 -8.81 9.36 -4.76
CA VAL A 114 -7.47 9.74 -5.24
C VAL A 114 -7.40 9.66 -6.77
N LEU A 115 -7.95 8.63 -7.41
CA LEU A 115 -8.03 8.55 -8.87
C LEU A 115 -8.76 9.75 -9.47
N ALA A 116 -9.93 10.10 -8.93
CA ALA A 116 -10.68 11.27 -9.36
C ALA A 116 -9.86 12.56 -9.19
N ALA A 117 -9.20 12.73 -8.04
CA ALA A 117 -8.33 13.88 -7.78
C ALA A 117 -7.16 13.96 -8.78
N LEU A 118 -6.53 12.83 -9.12
CA LEU A 118 -5.44 12.77 -10.10
C LEU A 118 -5.92 13.14 -11.50
N VAL A 119 -7.04 12.59 -11.96
CA VAL A 119 -7.60 12.88 -13.29
C VAL A 119 -7.95 14.37 -13.42
N LEU A 120 -8.58 14.97 -12.39
CA LEU A 120 -8.93 16.39 -12.37
C LEU A 120 -7.71 17.31 -12.32
N ASN A 121 -6.59 16.83 -11.76
CA ASN A 121 -5.37 17.63 -11.57
C ASN A 121 -4.20 17.20 -12.47
N LYS A 122 -4.42 16.36 -13.50
CA LYS A 122 -3.36 15.82 -14.38
C LYS A 122 -2.44 16.91 -14.97
N LYS A 123 -3.01 18.08 -15.26
CA LYS A 123 -2.30 19.27 -15.76
C LYS A 123 -1.20 19.73 -14.81
N LYS A 124 -1.46 19.67 -13.50
CA LYS A 124 -0.52 20.08 -12.44
C LYS A 124 0.69 19.15 -12.32
N PHE A 125 0.64 17.97 -12.95
CA PHE A 125 1.74 17.01 -13.03
C PHE A 125 2.51 17.09 -14.37
N GLY A 126 2.21 18.09 -15.21
CA GLY A 126 2.91 18.34 -16.47
C GLY A 126 2.54 17.39 -17.61
N LEU A 127 1.37 16.75 -17.55
CA LEU A 127 0.89 15.79 -18.57
C LEU A 127 0.21 16.44 -19.80
N ASP A 128 0.28 17.76 -19.96
CA ASP A 128 -0.38 18.47 -21.06
C ASP A 128 0.42 18.50 -22.38
N ALA A 129 1.62 17.88 -22.46
CA ALA A 129 2.51 18.01 -23.62
C ALA A 129 2.56 16.81 -24.59
N ASP A 130 1.87 15.70 -24.28
CA ASP A 130 2.03 14.44 -25.04
C ASP A 130 0.78 14.11 -25.91
N ALA A 131 -0.05 15.11 -26.23
CA ALA A 131 -1.14 14.99 -27.19
C ALA A 131 -0.68 15.50 -28.58
N ILE A 132 0.05 14.66 -29.29
CA ILE A 132 0.16 14.67 -30.76
C ILE A 132 -0.51 13.39 -31.24
#